data_AF-A0A1G6ZM60-F1
#
_entry.id   AF-A0A1G6ZM60-F1
#
_cell.length_a   1.000
_cell.length_b   1.000
_cell.length_c   1.000
_cell.angle_alpha   90.00
_cell.angle_beta   90.00
_cell.angle_gamma   90.00
#
_symmetry.space_group_name_H-M   'P 1'
#
loop_
_entity.id
_entity.type
_entity.pdbx_description
1 polymer ?
#
loop_
_entity_poly.entity_id
_entity_poly.type
_entity_poly.pdbx_seq_one_letter_code
_entity_poly.pdbx_strand_id
1 'polypeptide(L)' 'MNEQTSPLIDLAALLSTVVYSVLGIVLMVLTIVVVNKLFHLRLHHELVTEHNVAFGIMIAGLAVAIGIIIAGTIISP' A
#
# COMPACT_ATOMS: atom_id res chain seq x y z
N MET A 1 31.05 -22.19 1.40
CA MET A 1 30.50 -20.82 1.29
C MET A 1 29.29 -20.76 2.20
N ASN A 2 29.56 -20.56 3.48
CA ASN A 2 28.58 -20.72 4.55
C ASN A 2 28.94 -19.68 5.60
N GLU A 3 28.77 -18.42 5.19
CA GLU A 3 28.89 -17.26 6.05
C GLU A 3 27.59 -17.12 6.84
N GLN A 4 27.55 -17.79 7.98
CA GLN A 4 27.10 -17.21 9.24
C GLN A 4 26.14 -16.01 9.09
N THR A 5 24.86 -16.31 8.79
CA THR A 5 23.76 -15.35 8.94
C THR A 5 23.65 -15.01 10.42
N SER A 6 24.36 -13.97 10.80
CA SER A 6 24.41 -13.45 12.16
C SER A 6 22.98 -13.12 12.60
N PRO A 7 22.51 -13.55 13.78
CA PRO A 7 21.14 -13.29 14.28
C PRO A 7 20.79 -11.80 14.41
N LEU A 8 21.74 -10.90 14.14
CA LEU A 8 21.54 -9.45 14.06
C LEU A 8 20.94 -8.98 12.71
N ILE A 9 21.06 -9.77 11.63
CA ILE A 9 20.51 -9.44 10.30
C ILE A 9 18.97 -9.60 10.28
N ASP A 10 18.41 -10.42 11.16
CA ASP A 10 16.97 -10.73 11.15
C ASP A 10 16.13 -9.57 11.71
N LEU A 11 16.58 -8.92 12.79
CA LEU A 11 15.84 -7.82 13.40
C LEU A 11 15.72 -6.60 12.47
N ALA A 12 16.79 -6.26 11.76
CA ALA A 12 16.78 -5.14 10.82
C ALA A 12 15.85 -5.41 9.63
N ALA A 13 15.83 -6.64 9.11
CA ALA A 13 14.94 -7.04 8.02
C ALA A 13 13.47 -7.12 8.47
N LEU A 14 13.21 -7.60 9.68
CA LEU A 14 11.87 -7.58 10.26
C LEU A 14 11.39 -6.15 10.51
N LEU A 15 12.25 -5.28 11.04
CA LEU A 15 11.93 -3.88 11.29
C LEU A 15 11.65 -3.12 9.98
N SER A 16 12.44 -3.34 8.93
CA SER A 16 12.17 -2.74 7.62
C SER A 16 10.85 -3.26 7.03
N THR A 17 10.58 -4.56 7.12
CA THR A 17 9.31 -5.15 6.67
C THR A 17 8.11 -4.50 7.37
N VAL A 18 8.17 -4.34 8.69
CA VAL A 18 7.11 -3.69 9.48
C VAL A 18 6.95 -2.23 9.07
N VAL A 19 8.05 -1.48 8.97
CA VAL A 19 8.01 -0.05 8.60
C VAL A 19 7.40 0.14 7.21
N TYR A 20 7.86 -0.61 6.19
CA TYR A 20 7.33 -0.50 4.83
C TYR A 20 5.88 -1.00 4.71
N SER A 21 5.49 -2.02 5.47
CA SER A 21 4.09 -2.49 5.51
C SER A 21 3.16 -1.42 6.07
N VAL A 22 3.55 -0.80 7.20
CA VAL A 22 2.78 0.29 7.81
C VAL A 22 2.73 1.50 6.86
N LEU A 23 3.86 1.85 6.25
CA LEU A 23 3.94 2.94 5.28
C LEU A 23 2.98 2.71 4.10
N GLY A 24 2.92 1.49 3.56
CA GLY A 24 1.99 1.15 2.49
C GLY A 24 0.52 1.29 2.88
N ILE A 25 0.15 0.84 4.08
CA ILE A 25 -1.21 1.01 4.60
C ILE A 25 -1.55 2.49 4.76
N VAL A 26 -0.63 3.28 5.31
CA VAL A 26 -0.81 4.73 5.50
C VAL A 26 -0.98 5.44 4.14
N LEU A 27 -0.12 5.13 3.18
CA LEU A 27 -0.22 5.67 1.82
C LEU A 27 -1.53 5.27 1.13
N MET A 28 -1.99 4.03 1.35
CA MET A 28 -3.26 3.54 0.81
C MET A 28 -4.44 4.33 1.37
N VAL A 29 -4.51 4.48 2.69
CA VAL A 29 -5.58 5.26 3.34
C VAL A 29 -5.54 6.72 2.90
N LEU A 30 -4.36 7.35 2.90
CA LEU A 30 -4.19 8.73 2.44
C LEU A 30 -4.66 8.91 1.00
N THR A 31 -4.29 8.00 0.11
CA THR A 31 -4.69 8.07 -1.30
C THR A 31 -6.20 7.95 -1.45
N ILE A 32 -6.85 7.02 -0.73
CA ILE A 32 -8.30 6.88 -0.73
C ILE A 32 -8.97 8.16 -0.23
N VAL A 33 -8.48 8.74 0.86
CA VAL A 33 -9.02 9.99 1.43
C VAL A 33 -8.84 11.17 0.47
N VAL A 34 -7.66 11.31 -0.14
CA VAL A 34 -7.35 12.37 -1.10
C VAL A 34 -8.20 12.23 -2.35
N VAL A 35 -8.31 11.04 -2.93
CA VAL A 35 -9.16 10.78 -4.11
C VAL A 35 -10.63 11.07 -3.79
N ASN A 36 -11.12 10.61 -2.64
CA ASN A 36 -12.49 10.87 -2.21
C ASN A 36 -12.76 12.39 -2.08
N LYS A 37 -11.82 13.13 -1.51
CA LYS A 37 -11.92 14.59 -1.35
C LYS A 37 -11.78 15.34 -2.67
N LEU A 38 -10.87 14.91 -3.55
CA LEU A 38 -10.56 15.58 -4.80
C LEU A 38 -11.71 15.43 -5.81
N PHE A 39 -12.24 14.21 -5.94
CA PHE A 39 -13.31 13.92 -6.89
C PHE A 39 -14.71 14.08 -6.29
N HIS A 40 -14.83 14.53 -5.03
CA HIS A 40 -16.10 14.61 -4.28
C HIS A 40 -16.95 13.33 -4.38
N LEU A 41 -16.27 12.18 -4.49
CA LEU A 41 -16.94 10.91 -4.65
C LEU A 41 -17.65 10.58 -3.34
N ARG A 42 -18.85 10.04 -3.40
CA ARG A 42 -19.52 9.50 -2.22
C ARG A 42 -19.22 8.01 -2.16
N LEU A 43 -17.94 7.67 -1.91
CA LEU A 43 -17.40 6.31 -1.83
C LEU A 43 -18.39 5.29 -1.27
N HIS A 44 -18.88 5.55 -0.07
CA HIS A 44 -19.75 4.64 0.67
C HIS A 44 -21.15 4.51 0.07
N HIS A 45 -21.62 5.53 -0.65
CA HIS A 45 -22.92 5.50 -1.34
C HIS A 45 -22.78 4.78 -2.69
N GLU A 46 -21.71 5.03 -3.43
CA GLU A 46 -21.53 4.48 -4.78
C GLU A 46 -21.13 2.99 -4.77
N LEU A 47 -20.31 2.58 -3.80
CA LEU A 47 -19.91 1.18 -3.65
C LEU A 47 -21.02 0.30 -3.04
N VAL A 48 -21.74 0.81 -2.04
CA VAL A 48 -22.72 0.03 -1.27
C VAL A 48 -24.14 0.16 -1.82
N THR A 49 -24.52 1.34 -2.31
CA THR A 49 -25.89 1.61 -2.80
C THR A 49 -25.99 1.43 -4.32
N GLU A 50 -25.01 1.91 -5.09
CA GLU A 50 -25.03 1.84 -6.56
C GLU A 50 -24.30 0.62 -7.14
N HIS A 51 -23.64 -0.20 -6.31
CA HIS A 51 -22.83 -1.36 -6.73
C HIS A 51 -21.87 -1.04 -7.89
N ASN A 52 -21.23 0.12 -7.85
CA ASN A 52 -20.38 0.56 -8.95
C ASN A 52 -19.04 -0.20 -8.98
N VAL A 53 -18.96 -1.24 -9.80
CA VAL A 53 -17.77 -2.08 -10.01
C VAL A 53 -16.56 -1.26 -10.47
N ALA A 54 -16.76 -0.17 -11.22
CA ALA A 54 -15.66 0.70 -11.66
C ALA A 54 -14.88 1.28 -10.47
N PHE A 55 -15.58 1.55 -9.37
CA PHE A 55 -14.97 2.04 -8.15
C PHE A 55 -14.13 0.97 -7.46
N GLY A 56 -14.62 -0.27 -7.40
CA GLY A 56 -13.85 -1.40 -6.88
C GLY A 56 -12.56 -1.64 -7.68
N ILE A 57 -12.63 -1.55 -9.01
CA ILE A 57 -11.47 -1.66 -9.90
C ILE A 57 -10.48 -0.51 -9.65
N MET A 58 -10.95 0.71 -9.44
CA MET A 58 -10.10 1.86 -9.12
C MET A 58 -9.33 1.64 -7.81
N ILE A 59 -9.98 1.16 -6.75
CA ILE A 59 -9.33 0.88 -5.46
C ILE A 59 -8.29 -0.25 -5.62
N ALA A 60 -8.62 -1.31 -6.35
CA ALA A 60 -7.68 -2.38 -6.64
C ALA A 60 -6.45 -1.87 -7.41
N GLY A 61 -6.65 -1.02 -8.42
CA GLY A 61 -5.55 -0.39 -9.17
C GLY A 61 -4.66 0.50 -8.31
N LEU A 62 -5.26 1.29 -7.40
CA LEU A 62 -4.51 2.10 -6.43
C LEU A 62 -3.68 1.25 -5.47
N ALA A 63 -4.23 0.14 -4.97
CA ALA A 63 -3.49 -0.78 -4.11
C ALA A 63 -2.28 -1.40 -4.84
N VAL A 64 -2.45 -1.81 -6.10
CA VAL A 64 -1.35 -2.34 -6.94
C VAL A 64 -0.28 -1.28 -7.19
N ALA A 65 -0.67 -0.04 -7.53
CA ALA A 65 0.26 1.06 -7.78
C ALA A 65 1.14 1.35 -6.55
N ILE A 66 0.55 1.38 -5.35
CA ILE A 66 1.29 1.58 -4.09
C ILE A 66 2.26 0.44 -3.84
N GLY A 67 1.85 -0.81 -4.08
CA GLY A 67 2.73 -1.97 -3.98
C GLY A 67 3.96 -1.87 -4.90
N ILE A 68 3.77 -1.40 -6.14
CA ILE A 68 4.87 -1.18 -7.10
C ILE A 68 5.80 -0.06 -6.63
N ILE A 69 5.26 1.05 -6.11
CA ILE A 69 6.08 2.16 -5.58
C ILE A 69 6.98 1.64 -4.45
N ILE A 70 6.41 0.92 -3.49
CA ILE A 70 7.16 0.39 -2.34
C ILE A 70 8.21 -0.62 -2.81
N ALA A 71 7.86 -1.54 -3.70
CA ALA A 71 8.81 -2.48 -4.29
C ALA A 71 9.98 -1.73 -4.96
N GLY A 72 9.69 -0.67 -5.70
CA GLY A 72 10.71 0.22 -6.29
C GLY A 72 11.61 0.86 -5.23
N THR A 73 11.04 1.34 -4.12
CA THR A 73 11.84 1.93 -3.01
C THR A 73 12.69 0.91 -2.26
N ILE A 74 12.27 -0.35 -2.20
CA ILE A 74 13.05 -1.42 -1.55
C ILE A 74 14.21 -1.85 -2.46
N ILE A 75 13.98 -1.87 -3.78
CA ILE A 75 14.97 -2.31 -4.78
C ILE A 75 15.99 -1.22 -5.11
N SER A 76 15.58 0.05 -5.11
CA SER A 76 16.46 1.20 -5.37
C SER A 76 17.05 1.70 -4.04
N PRO A 77 18.35 1.46 -3.77
CA PRO A 77 19.00 1.90 -2.53
C PRO A 77 19.14 3.43 -2.43
#